data_AF-A0A853IF88-F1
#
_entry.id   AF-A0A853IF88-F1
#
_cell.length_a   1.000
_cell.length_b   1.000
_cell.length_c   1.000
_cell.angle_alpha   90.00
_cell.angle_beta   90.00
_cell.angle_gamma   90.00
#
_symmetry.space_group_name_H-M   'P 1'
#
loop_
_entity.id
_entity.type
_entity.pdbx_description
1 polymer ?
#
loop_
_entity_poly.entity_id
_entity_poly.type
_entity_poly.pdbx_seq_one_letter_code
_entity_poly.pdbx_strand_id
1 'polypeptide(L)'
;GDRFYSPMWMDKEMAEYTGSVMFIDPSGRGADETSYAVVKFLHGYQFLIDAGGYRDGYTPSTLQKLANTAQQHKVNMVQVEDNFGDGMFIELFKPILRKVHSCQVEGKRAKGQKEKRIIDSLEPVMSQHRLIVDTRLIEKDYKECEGDFSYSLFYQMSRITHDRGALKHDDRL
;
A
#
# COMPACT_ATOMS: atom_id res chain seq x y z
N GLY A 1 -5.78 16.14 18.48
CA GLY A 1 -4.62 16.11 17.58
C GLY A 1 -4.34 14.67 17.24
N ASP A 2 -3.88 14.40 16.03
CA ASP A 2 -3.68 13.05 15.51
C ASP A 2 -2.48 12.39 16.22
N ARG A 3 -2.67 11.15 16.69
CA ARG A 3 -1.70 10.43 17.50
C ARG A 3 -1.73 8.95 17.15
N PHE A 4 -0.57 8.31 17.21
CA PHE A 4 -0.47 6.86 17.25
C PHE A 4 -0.78 6.36 18.67
N TYR A 5 -1.49 5.24 18.73
CA TYR A 5 -1.84 4.59 19.98
C TYR A 5 -1.28 3.17 19.99
N SER A 6 -0.63 2.79 21.09
CA SER A 6 -0.20 1.42 21.31
C SER A 6 -1.40 0.53 21.65
N PRO A 7 -1.33 -0.78 21.34
CA PRO A 7 -2.39 -1.70 21.72
C PRO A 7 -2.54 -1.73 23.25
N MET A 8 -3.79 -1.73 23.72
CA MET A 8 -4.09 -1.86 25.15
C MET A 8 -3.71 -3.25 25.68
N TRP A 9 -3.80 -4.27 24.83
CA TRP A 9 -3.47 -5.65 25.14
C TRP A 9 -2.89 -6.34 23.90
N MET A 10 -1.93 -7.24 24.12
CA MET A 10 -1.37 -8.12 23.10
C MET A 10 -1.42 -9.54 23.63
N ASP A 11 -1.75 -10.49 22.75
CA ASP A 11 -1.68 -11.90 23.09
C ASP A 11 -0.23 -12.32 23.36
N LYS A 12 -0.06 -13.33 24.22
CA LYS A 12 1.24 -13.93 24.52
C LYS A 12 1.65 -14.91 23.43
N GLU A 13 0.68 -15.46 22.71
CA GLU A 13 0.92 -16.42 21.64
C GLU A 13 0.90 -15.71 20.28
N MET A 14 1.86 -16.08 19.43
CA MET A 14 1.92 -15.60 18.05
C MET A 14 1.08 -16.52 17.17
N ALA A 15 0.05 -15.96 16.54
CA ALA A 15 -0.72 -16.63 15.52
C ALA A 15 -0.18 -16.31 14.11
N GLU A 16 -0.30 -17.27 13.20
CA GLU A 16 0.05 -17.04 11.80
C GLU A 16 -1.03 -16.20 11.10
N TYR A 17 -0.61 -15.26 10.26
CA TYR A 17 -1.52 -14.49 9.43
C TYR A 17 -2.33 -15.40 8.50
N THR A 18 -3.63 -15.15 8.41
CA THR A 18 -4.54 -15.94 7.57
C THR A 18 -4.52 -15.50 6.10
N GLY A 19 -3.97 -14.32 5.82
CA GLY A 19 -3.81 -13.80 4.47
C GLY A 19 -2.82 -12.64 4.41
N SER A 20 -2.25 -12.44 3.23
CA SER A 20 -1.29 -11.40 2.89
C SER A 20 -1.59 -10.88 1.49
N VAL A 21 -1.90 -9.59 1.37
CA VAL A 21 -2.25 -8.94 0.11
C VAL A 21 -1.31 -7.76 -0.11
N MET A 22 -0.82 -7.64 -1.35
CA MET A 22 -0.04 -6.48 -1.78
C MET A 22 -0.86 -5.69 -2.79
N PHE A 23 -1.09 -4.42 -2.50
CA PHE A 23 -1.70 -3.47 -3.43
C PHE A 23 -0.59 -2.70 -4.15
N ILE A 24 -0.77 -2.46 -5.44
CA ILE A 24 0.17 -1.70 -6.27
C ILE A 24 -0.64 -0.65 -7.05
N ASP A 25 -0.27 0.62 -6.91
CA ASP A 25 -0.72 1.69 -7.79
C ASP A 25 0.42 2.02 -8.76
N PRO A 26 0.37 1.51 -10.01
CA PRO A 26 1.42 1.75 -10.98
C PRO A 26 1.40 3.22 -11.43
N SER A 27 2.57 3.84 -11.45
CA SER A 27 2.74 5.14 -12.10
C SER A 27 2.29 5.11 -13.56
N GLY A 28 1.69 6.22 -14.01
CA GLY A 28 1.37 6.45 -15.41
C GLY A 28 2.61 6.75 -16.28
N ARG A 29 2.40 7.30 -17.48
CA ARG A 29 3.50 7.88 -18.28
C ARG A 29 3.87 9.24 -17.68
N GLY A 30 4.75 9.28 -16.68
CA GLY A 30 5.08 10.53 -15.99
C GLY A 30 6.20 10.42 -14.97
N ALA A 31 6.34 11.48 -14.17
CA ALA A 31 7.25 11.56 -13.02
C ALA A 31 6.64 10.98 -11.72
N ASP A 32 5.45 10.37 -11.84
CA ASP A 32 4.68 9.84 -10.72
C ASP A 32 5.29 8.54 -10.20
N GLU A 33 5.05 8.25 -8.92
CA GLU A 33 5.68 7.15 -8.22
C GLU A 33 4.85 5.87 -8.35
N THR A 34 5.48 4.71 -8.60
CA THR A 34 4.78 3.43 -8.45
C THR A 34 4.75 3.08 -6.98
N SER A 35 3.57 3.12 -6.37
CA SER A 35 3.41 2.85 -4.94
C SER A 35 2.94 1.42 -4.67
N TYR A 36 3.15 0.99 -3.43
CA TYR A 36 2.61 -0.27 -2.94
C TYR A 36 2.30 -0.22 -1.45
N ALA A 37 1.40 -1.11 -1.03
CA ALA A 37 1.11 -1.38 0.37
C ALA A 37 0.94 -2.90 0.58
N VAL A 38 1.49 -3.42 1.66
CA VAL A 38 1.34 -4.82 2.06
C VAL A 38 0.52 -4.89 3.34
N VAL A 39 -0.62 -5.57 3.24
CA VAL A 39 -1.56 -5.75 4.34
C VAL A 39 -1.71 -7.24 4.65
N LYS A 40 -1.61 -7.58 5.93
CA LYS A 40 -1.87 -8.93 6.43
C LYS A 40 -3.14 -8.98 7.26
N PHE A 41 -3.79 -10.14 7.26
CA PHE A 41 -5.05 -10.37 7.94
C PHE A 41 -4.85 -11.37 9.08
N LEU A 42 -5.39 -11.05 10.25
CA LEU A 42 -5.44 -11.96 11.38
C LEU A 42 -6.63 -11.59 12.28
N HIS A 43 -7.52 -12.56 12.54
CA HIS A 43 -8.67 -12.43 13.45
C HIS A 43 -9.52 -11.16 13.23
N GLY A 44 -9.74 -10.77 11.97
CA GLY A 44 -10.52 -9.58 11.60
C GLY A 44 -9.75 -8.26 11.67
N TYR A 45 -8.51 -8.26 12.13
CA TYR A 45 -7.60 -7.11 12.07
C TYR A 45 -6.80 -7.10 10.76
N GLN A 46 -6.45 -5.89 10.34
CA GLN A 46 -5.61 -5.61 9.19
C GLN A 46 -4.30 -5.01 9.66
N PHE A 47 -3.19 -5.64 9.29
CA PHE A 47 -1.85 -5.24 9.67
C PHE A 47 -1.15 -4.64 8.45
N LEU A 48 -0.99 -3.33 8.43
CA LEU A 48 -0.18 -2.64 7.45
C LEU A 48 1.30 -2.79 7.85
N ILE A 49 2.00 -3.69 7.17
CA ILE A 49 3.36 -4.11 7.55
C ILE A 49 4.45 -3.46 6.72
N ASP A 50 4.12 -3.00 5.52
CA ASP A 50 5.05 -2.33 4.63
C ASP A 50 4.28 -1.48 3.62
N ALA A 51 4.83 -0.33 3.27
CA ALA A 51 4.33 0.55 2.24
C ALA A 51 5.49 1.42 1.73
N GLY A 52 5.32 1.97 0.54
CA GLY A 52 6.28 2.92 -0.02
C GLY A 52 6.05 3.10 -1.50
N GLY A 53 7.04 3.68 -2.18
CA GLY A 53 6.99 3.84 -3.61
C GLY A 53 8.36 3.84 -4.28
N TYR A 54 8.32 3.78 -5.61
CA TYR A 54 9.48 3.80 -6.49
C TYR A 54 9.30 4.83 -7.59
N ARG A 55 10.19 5.82 -7.62
CA ARG A 55 10.17 6.93 -8.61
C ARG A 55 10.52 6.49 -10.03
N ASP A 56 11.17 5.33 -10.18
CA ASP A 56 11.60 4.80 -11.47
C ASP A 56 10.47 4.12 -12.27
N GLY A 57 9.23 4.51 -12.00
CA GLY A 57 8.01 3.97 -12.61
C GLY A 57 7.93 2.45 -12.64
N TYR A 58 7.73 1.85 -13.82
CA TYR A 58 7.66 0.39 -14.04
C TYR A 58 8.93 -0.21 -14.67
N THR A 59 10.11 0.35 -14.40
CA THR A 59 11.39 -0.22 -14.85
C THR A 59 11.62 -1.64 -14.32
N PRO A 60 12.47 -2.46 -14.98
CA PRO A 60 12.79 -3.80 -14.49
C PRO A 60 13.30 -3.84 -13.04
N SER A 61 14.01 -2.79 -12.61
CA SER A 61 14.46 -2.62 -11.22
C SER A 61 13.27 -2.49 -10.25
N THR A 62 12.29 -1.63 -10.57
CA THR A 62 11.08 -1.49 -9.76
C THR A 62 10.29 -2.80 -9.69
N LEU A 63 10.07 -3.46 -10.84
CA LEU A 63 9.34 -4.73 -10.88
C LEU A 63 10.05 -5.83 -10.07
N GLN A 64 11.38 -5.88 -10.10
CA GLN A 64 12.16 -6.80 -9.29
C GLN A 64 12.02 -6.48 -7.78
N LYS A 65 12.08 -5.20 -7.39
CA LYS A 65 11.88 -4.79 -5.99
C LYS A 65 10.49 -5.17 -5.49
N LEU A 66 9.43 -4.90 -6.27
CA LEU A 66 8.07 -5.29 -5.94
C LEU A 66 7.92 -6.81 -5.78
N ALA A 67 8.54 -7.60 -6.66
CA ALA A 67 8.52 -9.06 -6.56
C ALA A 67 9.27 -9.57 -5.31
N ASN A 68 10.39 -8.94 -4.96
CA ASN A 68 11.13 -9.25 -3.73
C ASN A 68 10.33 -8.89 -2.48
N THR A 69 9.63 -7.75 -2.47
CA THR A 69 8.70 -7.37 -1.40
C THR A 69 7.59 -8.40 -1.24
N ALA A 70 7.01 -8.87 -2.35
CA ALA A 70 5.99 -9.91 -2.32
C ALA A 70 6.52 -11.22 -1.71
N GLN A 71 7.75 -11.61 -2.06
CA GLN A 71 8.44 -12.78 -1.48
C GLN A 71 8.70 -12.61 0.02
N GLN A 72 9.31 -11.49 0.41
CA GLN A 72 9.68 -11.18 1.79
C GLN A 72 8.47 -11.27 2.72
N HIS A 73 7.33 -10.78 2.26
CA HIS A 73 6.10 -10.76 3.05
C HIS A 73 5.18 -11.96 2.80
N LYS A 74 5.62 -12.94 1.99
CA LYS A 74 4.87 -14.15 1.62
C LYS A 74 3.44 -13.82 1.14
N VAL A 75 3.34 -12.88 0.21
CA VAL A 75 2.06 -12.36 -0.30
C VAL A 75 1.26 -13.46 -1.00
N ASN A 76 -0.01 -13.61 -0.67
CA ASN A 76 -0.90 -14.59 -1.31
C ASN A 76 -1.51 -14.04 -2.60
N MET A 77 -1.80 -12.74 -2.63
CA MET A 77 -2.43 -12.06 -3.77
C MET A 77 -1.86 -10.66 -3.96
N VAL A 78 -1.51 -10.32 -5.19
CA VAL A 78 -1.21 -8.96 -5.61
C VAL A 78 -2.44 -8.39 -6.30
N GLN A 79 -2.88 -7.22 -5.86
CA GLN A 79 -3.91 -6.43 -6.53
C GLN A 79 -3.29 -5.18 -7.15
N VAL A 80 -3.46 -5.01 -8.45
CA VAL A 80 -2.91 -3.86 -9.20
C VAL A 80 -4.06 -2.95 -9.62
N GLU A 81 -3.96 -1.65 -9.33
CA GLU A 81 -4.92 -0.65 -9.84
C GLU A 81 -4.68 -0.43 -11.34
N ASP A 82 -5.58 -0.94 -12.19
CA ASP A 82 -5.48 -0.88 -13.65
C ASP A 82 -6.22 0.36 -14.20
N ASN A 83 -5.69 1.54 -13.89
CA ASN A 83 -6.23 2.81 -14.39
C ASN A 83 -5.55 3.27 -15.69
N PHE A 84 -4.35 2.75 -16.00
CA PHE A 84 -3.58 3.14 -17.18
C PHE A 84 -2.95 1.91 -17.86
N GLY A 85 -3.30 1.69 -19.13
CA GLY A 85 -2.58 0.78 -20.01
C GLY A 85 -3.16 -0.63 -20.18
N ASP A 86 -4.46 -0.84 -19.97
CA ASP A 86 -5.18 -2.10 -20.27
C ASP A 86 -4.46 -3.36 -19.78
N GLY A 87 -3.97 -3.34 -18.52
CA GLY A 87 -3.29 -4.48 -17.92
C GLY A 87 -1.81 -4.67 -18.34
N MET A 88 -1.20 -3.74 -19.07
CA MET A 88 0.22 -3.81 -19.46
C MET A 88 1.16 -4.00 -18.26
N PHE A 89 0.93 -3.28 -17.16
CA PHE A 89 1.74 -3.44 -15.95
C PHE A 89 1.68 -4.88 -15.42
N ILE A 90 0.48 -5.47 -15.37
CA ILE A 90 0.26 -6.84 -14.91
C ILE A 90 1.01 -7.82 -15.81
N GLU A 91 0.94 -7.65 -17.13
CA GLU A 91 1.63 -8.52 -18.09
C GLU A 91 3.17 -8.42 -18.02
N LEU A 92 3.71 -7.23 -17.72
CA LEU A 92 5.15 -7.04 -17.47
C LEU A 92 5.57 -7.62 -16.11
N PHE A 93 4.73 -7.50 -15.08
CA PHE A 93 5.06 -7.90 -13.72
C PHE A 93 4.98 -9.42 -13.51
N LYS A 94 3.95 -10.09 -14.06
CA LYS A 94 3.73 -11.54 -13.96
C LYS A 94 4.98 -12.41 -14.20
N PRO A 95 5.76 -12.24 -15.29
CA PRO A 95 6.93 -13.09 -15.55
C PRO A 95 8.06 -12.89 -14.54
N ILE A 96 8.21 -11.69 -13.98
CA ILE A 96 9.21 -11.40 -12.95
C ILE A 96 8.74 -11.97 -11.61
N LEU A 97 7.49 -11.69 -11.24
CA LEU A 97 6.88 -12.18 -10.02
C LEU A 97 6.93 -13.71 -9.95
N ARG A 98 6.53 -14.44 -11.00
CA ARG A 98 6.56 -15.92 -11.02
C ARG A 98 7.95 -16.52 -10.77
N LYS A 99 9.04 -15.83 -11.15
CA LYS A 99 10.41 -16.29 -10.92
C LYS A 99 10.84 -16.13 -9.45
N VAL A 100 10.31 -15.11 -8.77
CA VAL A 100 10.70 -14.72 -7.42
C VAL A 100 9.74 -15.29 -6.37
N HIS A 101 8.45 -15.09 -6.58
CA HIS A 101 7.37 -15.49 -5.67
C HIS A 101 6.07 -15.71 -6.43
N SER A 102 5.67 -16.98 -6.59
CA SER A 102 4.45 -17.32 -7.32
C SER A 102 3.21 -17.08 -6.45
N CYS A 103 2.36 -16.11 -6.83
CA CYS A 103 1.11 -15.81 -6.15
C CYS A 103 0.03 -15.32 -7.15
N GLN A 104 -1.20 -15.15 -6.66
CA GLN A 104 -2.30 -14.65 -7.49
C GLN A 104 -2.08 -13.19 -7.84
N VAL A 105 -2.45 -12.78 -9.07
CA VAL A 105 -2.36 -11.38 -9.51
C VAL A 105 -3.68 -10.99 -10.15
N GLU A 106 -4.32 -9.96 -9.59
CA GLU A 106 -5.61 -9.45 -10.06
C GLU A 106 -5.52 -7.97 -10.41
N GLY A 107 -6.17 -7.59 -11.51
CA GLY A 107 -6.36 -6.18 -11.85
C GLY A 107 -7.67 -5.66 -11.26
N LYS A 108 -7.62 -4.49 -10.63
CA LYS A 108 -8.80 -3.78 -10.12
C LYS A 108 -8.94 -2.46 -10.84
N ARG A 109 -10.09 -2.23 -11.47
CA ARG A 109 -10.42 -0.92 -12.02
C ARG A 109 -11.12 -0.08 -10.97
N ALA A 110 -10.64 1.13 -10.78
CA ALA A 110 -11.28 2.09 -9.95
C ALA A 110 -12.23 2.99 -10.73
N LYS A 111 -13.34 3.40 -10.10
CA LYS A 111 -14.27 4.38 -10.66
C LYS A 111 -14.67 5.40 -9.60
N GLY A 112 -14.86 6.65 -10.01
CA GLY A 112 -15.23 7.75 -9.13
C GLY A 112 -14.01 8.53 -8.62
N GLN A 113 -14.28 9.47 -7.72
CA GLN A 113 -13.27 10.37 -7.16
C GLN A 113 -12.31 9.60 -6.22
N LYS A 114 -10.98 9.72 -6.45
CA LYS A 114 -9.95 8.98 -5.70
C LYS A 114 -10.02 9.28 -4.20
N GLU A 115 -10.11 10.54 -3.79
CA GLU A 115 -10.11 10.90 -2.35
C GLU A 115 -11.30 10.29 -1.59
N LYS A 116 -12.49 10.29 -2.21
CA LYS A 116 -13.68 9.66 -1.63
C LYS A 116 -13.49 8.16 -1.47
N ARG A 117 -12.93 7.48 -2.47
CA ARG A 117 -12.65 6.03 -2.39
C ARG A 117 -11.68 5.68 -1.26
N ILE A 118 -10.64 6.49 -1.08
CA ILE A 118 -9.66 6.31 0.00
C ILE A 118 -10.39 6.43 1.35
N ILE A 119 -11.15 7.51 1.55
CA ILE A 119 -11.91 7.74 2.78
C ILE A 119 -12.91 6.60 3.03
N ASP A 120 -13.72 6.24 2.04
CA ASP A 120 -14.73 5.18 2.12
C ASP A 120 -14.11 3.81 2.46
N SER A 121 -12.86 3.58 2.06
CA SER A 121 -12.13 2.32 2.34
C SER A 121 -11.49 2.32 3.73
N LEU A 122 -10.91 3.44 4.16
CA LEU A 122 -10.18 3.55 5.43
C LEU A 122 -11.08 3.79 6.64
N GLU A 123 -12.13 4.61 6.49
CA GLU A 123 -13.05 5.00 7.55
C GLU A 123 -13.60 3.80 8.36
N PRO A 124 -14.13 2.73 7.76
CA PRO A 124 -14.71 1.62 8.53
C PRO A 124 -13.67 0.74 9.23
N VAL A 125 -12.41 0.77 8.79
CA VAL A 125 -11.33 -0.02 9.40
C VAL A 125 -10.70 0.77 10.55
N MET A 126 -10.52 2.08 10.36
CA MET A 126 -9.93 2.96 11.37
C MET A 126 -10.90 3.29 12.50
N SER A 127 -12.17 3.56 12.20
CA SER A 127 -13.20 3.86 13.22
C SER A 127 -13.43 2.69 14.18
N GLN A 128 -13.21 1.46 13.71
CA GLN A 128 -13.35 0.24 14.50
C GLN A 128 -12.02 -0.22 15.11
N HIS A 129 -10.96 0.60 15.02
CA HIS A 129 -9.63 0.29 15.53
C HIS A 129 -9.06 -1.06 15.03
N ARG A 130 -9.38 -1.43 13.78
CA ARG A 130 -8.95 -2.70 13.17
C ARG A 130 -7.70 -2.57 12.31
N LEU A 131 -7.30 -1.34 11.97
CA LEU A 131 -6.04 -1.09 11.26
C LEU A 131 -4.91 -1.00 12.28
N ILE A 132 -3.97 -1.93 12.19
CA ILE A 132 -2.76 -1.98 12.99
C ILE A 132 -1.59 -1.69 12.06
N VAL A 133 -0.68 -0.82 12.48
CA VAL A 133 0.47 -0.40 11.67
C VAL A 133 1.75 -0.86 12.35
N ASP A 134 2.67 -1.46 11.60
CA ASP A 134 3.99 -1.78 12.11
C ASP A 134 4.77 -0.49 12.44
N THR A 135 5.27 -0.36 13.66
CA THR A 135 6.06 0.81 14.09
C THR A 135 7.26 1.06 13.17
N ARG A 136 7.86 0.01 12.60
CA ARG A 136 8.97 0.15 11.66
C ARG A 136 8.56 0.86 10.37
N LEU A 137 7.31 0.68 9.93
CA LEU A 137 6.78 1.40 8.78
C LEU A 137 6.60 2.88 9.08
N ILE A 138 6.16 3.23 10.29
CA ILE A 138 6.04 4.64 10.72
C ILE A 138 7.41 5.31 10.71
N GLU A 139 8.43 4.65 11.27
CA GLU A 139 9.80 5.17 11.27
C GLU A 139 10.39 5.27 9.86
N LYS A 140 10.11 4.28 9.00
CA LYS A 140 10.55 4.27 7.60
C LYS A 140 9.94 5.44 6.83
N ASP A 141 8.62 5.61 6.89
CA ASP A 141 7.89 6.69 6.20
C ASP A 141 8.39 8.06 6.64
N TYR A 142 8.59 8.26 7.95
CA TYR A 142 9.13 9.52 8.49
C TYR A 142 10.53 9.82 7.96
N LYS A 143 11.43 8.83 7.92
CA LYS A 143 12.81 9.00 7.44
C LYS A 143 12.88 9.20 5.94
N GLU A 144 12.10 8.44 5.16
CA GLU A 144 12.09 8.55 3.70
C GLU A 144 11.50 9.88 3.20
N CYS A 145 10.61 10.48 3.98
CA CYS A 145 9.96 11.75 3.66
C CYS A 145 10.59 12.95 4.40
N GLU A 146 11.73 12.76 5.07
CA GLU A 146 12.42 13.86 5.75
C GLU A 146 12.81 14.93 4.71
N GLY A 147 12.32 16.15 4.91
CA GLY A 147 12.48 17.27 3.98
C GLY A 147 11.25 17.58 3.11
N ASP A 148 10.41 16.60 2.80
CA ASP A 148 9.11 16.81 2.15
C ASP A 148 8.06 15.78 2.59
N PHE A 149 7.37 16.09 3.68
CA PHE A 149 6.31 15.25 4.23
C PHE A 149 5.03 15.21 3.38
N SER A 150 4.94 15.98 2.28
CA SER A 150 3.76 15.87 1.40
C SER A 150 3.67 14.52 0.68
N TYR A 151 4.75 13.74 0.68
CA TYR A 151 4.81 12.34 0.25
C TYR A 151 4.66 11.32 1.40
N SER A 152 4.51 11.75 2.66
CA SER A 152 4.35 10.81 3.78
C SER A 152 2.95 10.21 3.77
N LEU A 153 2.87 8.88 3.86
CA LEU A 153 1.60 8.15 3.96
C LEU A 153 0.77 8.67 5.14
N PHE A 154 1.37 8.74 6.33
CA PHE A 154 0.67 9.15 7.55
C PHE A 154 0.33 10.63 7.55
N TYR A 155 1.17 11.46 6.94
CA TYR A 155 0.86 12.88 6.74
C TYR A 155 -0.36 13.05 5.83
N GLN A 156 -0.39 12.38 4.68
CA GLN A 156 -1.53 12.40 3.74
C GLN A 156 -2.81 11.89 4.42
N MET A 157 -2.72 10.79 5.17
CA MET A 157 -3.86 10.22 5.90
C MET A 157 -4.48 11.20 6.90
N SER A 158 -3.66 12.06 7.54
CA SER A 158 -4.16 13.11 8.46
C SER A 158 -4.79 14.33 7.76
N ARG A 159 -4.56 14.49 6.45
CA ARG A 159 -4.95 15.70 5.68
C ARG A 159 -5.99 15.46 4.62
N ILE A 160 -6.29 14.20 4.29
CA ILE A 160 -7.27 13.87 3.26
C ILE A 160 -8.66 14.41 3.60
N THR A 161 -9.31 15.03 2.62
CA THR A 161 -10.71 15.49 2.71
C THR A 161 -11.50 14.98 1.51
N HIS A 162 -12.82 15.19 1.51
CA HIS A 162 -13.69 14.82 0.38
C HIS A 162 -13.51 15.73 -0.84
N ASP A 163 -12.75 16.82 -0.70
CA ASP A 163 -12.52 17.79 -1.77
C ASP A 163 -11.59 17.21 -2.83
N ARG A 164 -11.85 17.54 -4.09
CA ARG A 164 -10.99 17.10 -5.20
C ARG A 164 -9.65 17.81 -5.11
N GLY A 165 -8.55 17.07 -5.19
CA GLY A 165 -7.20 17.61 -5.08
C GLY A 165 -6.82 18.01 -3.65
N ALA A 166 -7.44 17.39 -2.64
CA ALA A 166 -7.11 17.64 -1.23
C ALA A 166 -5.66 17.24 -0.89
N LEU A 167 -5.08 16.32 -1.65
CA LEU A 167 -3.69 15.88 -1.53
C LEU A 167 -2.88 16.38 -2.73
N LYS A 168 -1.72 16.97 -2.44
CA LYS A 168 -0.80 17.47 -3.47
C LYS A 168 -0.11 16.34 -4.24
N HIS A 169 0.21 15.28 -3.52
CA HIS A 169 0.66 13.99 -4.01
C HIS A 169 -0.24 12.95 -3.35
N ASP A 170 -0.79 12.02 -4.10
CA ASP A 170 -1.77 11.04 -3.62
C ASP A 170 -1.37 9.61 -3.99
N ASP A 171 -0.15 9.40 -4.50
CA ASP A 171 0.31 8.09 -4.95
C ASP A 171 0.53 7.12 -3.78
N ARG A 172 0.81 7.61 -2.56
CA ARG A 172 1.23 6.78 -1.42
C ARG A 172 0.12 6.37 -0.46
N LEU A 173 -1.10 6.91 -0.58
CA LEU A 173 -2.26 6.62 0.26
C LEU A 173 -3.42 6.02 -0.56
#